data_AF-A0A1I7Y621-F1
#
_entry.id   AF-A0A1I7Y621-F1
#
_cell.length_a   1.000
_cell.length_b   1.000
_cell.length_c   1.000
_cell.angle_alpha   90.00
_cell.angle_beta   90.00
_cell.angle_gamma   90.00
#
_symmetry.space_group_name_H-M   'P 1'
#
loop_
_entity.id
_entity.type
_entity.pdbx_description
1 polymer ?
#
loop_
_entity_poly.entity_id
_entity_poly.type
_entity_poly.pdbx_seq_one_letter_code
_entity_poly.pdbx_strand_id
1 'polypeptide(L)'
;MFYILLTGIFQFVYCLLVGTFPFNSFLSGFISTVASFVLASCLRIQVNSENKSQFPEVSPERAFADFIFANCILHLVVVNFLG
;
A
#
# COMPACT_ATOMS: atom_id res chain seq x y z
N MET A 1 7.10 -6.23 -1.22
CA MET A 1 6.74 -5.56 -2.50
C MET A 1 6.29 -6.54 -3.56
N PHE A 2 7.09 -7.54 -3.95
CA PHE A 2 6.68 -8.54 -4.95
C PHE A 2 5.40 -9.29 -4.55
N TYR A 3 5.30 -9.75 -3.31
CA TYR A 3 4.08 -10.33 -2.76
C TYR A 3 2.85 -9.42 -2.93
N ILE A 4 2.97 -8.14 -2.55
CA ILE A 4 1.88 -7.15 -2.62
C ILE A 4 1.43 -6.96 -4.08
N LEU A 5 2.38 -6.87 -5.01
CA LEU A 5 2.12 -6.75 -6.44
C LEU A 5 1.35 -7.97 -6.97
N LEU A 6 1.83 -9.18 -6.65
CA LEU A 6 1.15 -10.41 -7.07
C LEU A 6 -0.27 -10.50 -6.53
N THR A 7 -0.49 -10.15 -5.26
CA THR A 7 -1.83 -10.13 -4.66
C THR A 7 -2.77 -9.18 -5.40
N GLY A 8 -2.33 -7.97 -5.73
CA GLY A 8 -3.12 -7.02 -6.51
C GLY A 8 -3.43 -7.52 -7.92
N ILE A 9 -2.46 -8.16 -8.59
CA ILE A 9 -2.67 -8.80 -9.91
C ILE A 9 -3.72 -9.90 -9.80
N PHE A 10 -3.62 -10.79 -8.80
CA PHE A 10 -4.59 -11.86 -8.63
C PHE A 10 -6.00 -11.34 -8.32
N GLN A 11 -6.14 -10.31 -7.48
CA GLN A 11 -7.44 -9.66 -7.23
C GLN A 11 -8.03 -9.06 -8.50
N PHE A 12 -7.21 -8.37 -9.30
CA PHE A 12 -7.65 -7.78 -10.56
C PHE A 12 -8.07 -8.84 -11.58
N VAL A 13 -7.27 -9.89 -11.75
CA VAL A 13 -7.60 -11.02 -12.63
C VAL A 13 -8.88 -11.72 -12.18
N TYR A 14 -9.06 -11.95 -10.88
CA TYR A 14 -10.30 -12.52 -10.33
C TYR A 14 -11.52 -11.66 -10.68
N CYS A 15 -11.42 -10.34 -10.52
CA CYS A 15 -12.49 -9.40 -10.85
C CYS A 15 -12.86 -9.43 -12.34
N LEU A 16 -11.86 -9.56 -13.24
CA LEU A 16 -12.10 -9.70 -14.67
C LEU A 16 -12.79 -11.03 -15.05
N LEU A 17 -12.50 -12.12 -14.32
CA LEU A 17 -13.02 -13.45 -14.63
C LEU A 17 -14.40 -13.72 -14.03
N VAL A 18 -14.63 -13.28 -12.79
CA VAL A 18 -15.84 -13.63 -12.02
C VAL A 18 -16.85 -12.47 -11.98
N GLY A 19 -16.39 -11.25 -12.27
CA GLY A 19 -17.22 -10.04 -12.26
C GLY A 19 -16.99 -9.19 -11.03
N THR A 20 -17.77 -8.11 -10.95
CA THR A 20 -17.52 -6.98 -10.05
C THR A 20 -18.42 -6.93 -8.83
N PHE A 21 -19.32 -7.89 -8.61
CA PHE A 21 -20.21 -7.88 -7.44
C PHE A 21 -19.62 -8.73 -6.30
N PRO A 22 -19.45 -8.18 -5.07
CA PRO A 22 -19.62 -6.77 -4.66
C PRO A 22 -18.42 -5.87 -5.01
N PHE A 23 -18.70 -4.69 -5.59
CA PHE A 23 -17.66 -3.82 -6.14
C PHE A 23 -16.84 -3.12 -5.05
N ASN A 24 -17.48 -2.77 -3.94
CA ASN A 24 -16.83 -2.15 -2.79
C ASN A 24 -15.77 -3.07 -2.18
N SER A 25 -16.07 -4.36 -2.02
CA SER A 25 -15.09 -5.33 -1.49
C SER A 25 -13.92 -5.53 -2.44
N PHE A 26 -14.16 -5.59 -3.77
CA PHE A 26 -13.07 -5.62 -4.75
C PHE A 26 -12.22 -4.35 -4.66
N LEU A 27 -12.84 -3.17 -4.70
CA LEU A 27 -12.15 -1.89 -4.69
C LEU A 27 -11.37 -1.71 -3.39
N SER A 28 -11.96 -2.04 -2.24
CA SER A 28 -11.30 -2.03 -0.94
C SER A 28 -10.04 -2.91 -0.91
N GLY A 29 -10.18 -4.17 -1.33
CA GLY A 29 -9.06 -5.10 -1.41
C GLY A 29 -7.97 -4.64 -2.37
N PHE A 30 -8.37 -4.21 -3.57
CA PHE A 30 -7.43 -3.78 -4.60
C PHE A 30 -6.68 -2.51 -4.19
N ILE A 31 -7.37 -1.49 -3.68
CA ILE A 31 -6.75 -0.25 -3.21
C ILE A 31 -5.85 -0.50 -1.99
N SER A 32 -6.21 -1.44 -1.11
CA SER A 32 -5.31 -1.87 -0.02
C SER A 32 -3.96 -2.35 -0.58
N THR A 33 -3.96 -3.22 -1.58
CA THR A 33 -2.70 -3.72 -2.17
C THR A 33 -1.91 -2.60 -2.87
N VAL A 34 -2.57 -1.75 -3.66
CA VAL A 34 -1.91 -0.64 -4.37
C VAL A 34 -1.31 0.36 -3.38
N ALA A 35 -2.06 0.79 -2.37
CA ALA A 35 -1.59 1.76 -1.40
C ALA A 35 -0.47 1.19 -0.52
N SER A 36 -0.55 -0.07 -0.08
CA SER A 36 0.54 -0.72 0.65
C SER A 36 1.82 -0.83 -0.21
N PHE A 37 1.70 -1.06 -1.52
CA PHE A 37 2.85 -1.05 -2.44
C PHE A 37 3.50 0.33 -2.55
N VAL A 38 2.68 1.38 -2.68
CA VAL A 38 3.16 2.77 -2.74
C VAL A 38 3.83 3.17 -1.44
N LEU A 39 3.20 2.93 -0.28
CA LEU A 39 3.79 3.23 1.03
C LEU A 39 5.11 2.50 1.24
N ALA A 40 5.20 1.22 0.86
CA ALA A 40 6.45 0.48 0.95
C ALA A 40 7.53 1.08 0.03
N SER A 41 7.15 1.54 -1.16
CA SER A 41 8.07 2.17 -2.11
C SER A 41 8.59 3.50 -1.58
N CYS A 42 7.72 4.32 -0.99
CA CYS A 42 8.11 5.55 -0.30
C CYS A 42 9.10 5.27 0.84
N LEU A 43 8.79 4.29 1.71
CA LEU A 43 9.70 3.89 2.78
C LEU A 43 11.06 3.47 2.22
N ARG A 44 11.08 2.61 1.19
CA ARG A 44 12.32 2.15 0.56
C ARG A 44 13.16 3.31 0.01
N ILE A 45 12.53 4.30 -0.61
CA ILE A 45 13.23 5.48 -1.15
C ILE A 45 13.81 6.32 -0.02
N GLN A 46 13.05 6.54 1.05
CA GLN A 46 13.46 7.39 2.19
C GLN A 46 14.56 6.75 3.05
N VAL A 47 14.58 5.43 3.18
CA VAL A 47 15.61 4.73 3.98
C VAL A 47 16.87 4.36 3.17
N ASN A 48 16.86 4.54 1.84
CA ASN A 48 18.06 4.28 1.03
C ASN A 48 19.12 5.34 1.32
N SER A 49 20.29 4.91 1.79
CA SER A 49 21.44 5.78 2.06
C SER A 49 21.89 6.59 0.84
N GLU A 50 21.72 6.06 -0.38
CA GLU A 50 22.06 6.78 -1.62
C GLU A 50 21.16 8.00 -1.84
N ASN A 51 19.93 7.97 -1.31
CA ASN A 51 18.95 9.06 -1.43
C ASN A 51 18.98 10.03 -0.24
N LYS A 52 19.91 9.86 0.71
CA LYS A 52 19.94 10.66 1.94
C LYS A 52 20.06 12.17 1.69
N SER A 53 20.72 12.57 0.60
CA SER A 53 20.82 13.98 0.18
C SER A 53 19.47 14.59 -0.24
N GLN A 54 18.51 13.76 -0.66
CA GLN A 54 17.15 14.19 -1.04
C GLN A 54 16.22 14.31 0.18
N PHE A 55 16.54 13.63 1.28
CA PHE A 55 15.73 13.59 2.51
C PHE A 55 16.58 13.90 3.76
N PRO A 56 17.23 15.08 3.84
CA PRO A 56 18.18 15.39 4.91
C PRO A 56 17.55 15.44 6.31
N GLU A 57 16.25 15.75 6.40
CA GLU A 57 15.50 15.87 7.66
C GLU A 57 14.73 14.60 8.05
N VAL A 58 14.80 13.55 7.22
CA VAL A 58 14.08 12.30 7.45
C VAL A 58 15.07 11.25 7.94
N SER A 59 15.01 10.94 9.23
CA SER A 59 15.75 9.80 9.77
C SER A 59 15.05 8.48 9.39
N PRO A 60 15.77 7.34 9.34
CA PRO A 60 15.15 6.04 9.09
C PRO A 60 14.04 5.69 10.09
N GLU A 61 14.21 6.08 11.36
CA GLU A 61 13.22 5.87 12.41
C GLU A 61 11.95 6.69 12.16
N ARG A 62 12.10 7.95 11.72
CA ARG A 62 10.98 8.81 11.32
C ARG A 62 10.26 8.25 10.10
N ALA A 63 10.98 7.87 9.05
CA ALA A 63 10.40 7.27 7.84
C ALA A 63 9.58 6.02 8.18
N PHE A 64 10.09 5.19 9.10
CA PHE A 64 9.39 4.00 9.56
C PHE A 64 8.13 4.33 10.38
N ALA A 65 8.20 5.32 11.26
CA ALA A 65 7.03 5.79 12.03
C ALA A 65 5.93 6.34 11.11
N ASP A 66 6.30 7.18 10.13
CA ASP A 66 5.37 7.72 9.13
C ASP A 66 4.74 6.59 8.29
N PHE A 67 5.53 5.58 7.92
CA PHE A 67 5.04 4.40 7.21
C PHE A 67 3.99 3.62 8.02
N ILE A 68 4.25 3.35 9.31
CA ILE A 68 3.29 2.65 10.19
C ILE A 68 2.01 3.47 10.33
N PHE A 69 2.13 4.76 10.62
CA PHE A 69 0.98 5.64 10.80
C PHE A 69 0.09 5.67 9.55
N ALA A 70 0.69 5.86 8.38
CA ALA A 70 -0.03 5.82 7.11
C ALA A 70 -0.67 4.44 6.83
N ASN A 71 0.03 3.34 7.17
CA ASN A 71 -0.53 1.99 7.01
C ASN A 71 -1.73 1.73 7.93
N CYS A 72 -1.70 2.22 9.17
CA CYS A 72 -2.81 2.09 10.10
C CYS A 72 -4.07 2.83 9.59
N ILE A 73 -3.89 4.07 9.12
CA ILE A 73 -4.99 4.85 8.52
C ILE A 73 -5.53 4.14 7.27
N LEU A 74 -4.64 3.66 6.39
CA LEU A 74 -5.04 2.92 5.20
C LEU A 74 -5.92 1.71 5.57
N HIS A 75 -5.48 0.87 6.49
CA HIS A 75 -6.22 -0.34 6.87
C HIS A 75 -7.53 -0.01 7.58
N LEU A 76 -7.59 1.07 8.36
CA LEU A 76 -8.85 1.55 8.96
C LEU A 76 -9.87 1.91 7.88
N VAL A 77 -9.46 2.68 6.86
CA VAL A 77 -10.33 3.09 5.75
C VAL A 77 -10.75 1.89 4.90
N VAL A 78 -9.81 0.99 4.58
CA VAL A 78 -10.07 -0.24 3.81
C VAL A 78 -11.13 -1.10 4.50
N VAL A 79 -10.98 -1.38 5.80
CA VAL A 79 -11.93 -2.19 6.56
C VAL A 79 -13.29 -1.50 6.65
N ASN A 80 -13.33 -0.18 6.80
CA ASN A 80 -14.57 0.60 6.81
C ASN A 80 -15.31 0.57 5.45
N PHE A 81 -14.56 0.52 4.34
CA PHE A 81 -15.11 0.54 2.98
C PHE A 81 -15.38 -0.86 2.38
N LEU A 82 -14.97 -1.93 3.06
CA LEU A 82 -15.03 -3.31 2.51
C LEU A 82 -16.46 -3.83 2.27
N GLY A 83 -17.47 -3.22 2.92
CA GLY A 83 -18.89 -3.51 2.78
C GLY A 83 -19.48 -3.05 1.45
#